data_AF-A0A2G4SZR2-F1
#
_entry.id   AF-A0A2G4SZR2-F1
#
_cell.length_a   1.000
_cell.length_b   1.000
_cell.length_c   1.000
_cell.angle_alpha   90.00
_cell.angle_beta   90.00
_cell.angle_gamma   90.00
#
_symmetry.space_group_name_H-M   'P 1'
#
loop_
_entity.id
_entity.type
_entity.pdbx_description
1 polymer ?
#
loop_
_entity_poly.entity_id
_entity_poly.type
_entity_poly.pdbx_seq_one_letter_code
_entity_poly.pdbx_strand_id
1 'polypeptide(L)' 'MDKEWPRCHALDWIDEKQEISSLSNPSWESCCKRGLAQLQLLPDPPQYLKGLLERTDTQSCHFKDNLCLYFIGLRYCFA' A
#
# COMPACT_ATOMS: atom_id res chain seq x y z
N MET A 1 3.89 2.13 -3.10
CA MET A 1 3.74 3.08 -1.98
C MET A 1 3.94 4.46 -2.56
N ASP A 2 2.95 4.90 -3.29
CA ASP A 2 3.12 5.94 -4.31
C ASP A 2 2.22 7.14 -4.01
N LYS A 3 1.21 6.92 -3.16
CA LYS A 3 0.27 7.93 -2.73
C LYS A 3 -0.04 7.78 -1.25
N GLU A 4 0.08 8.88 -0.52
CA GLU A 4 -0.40 8.98 0.86
C GLU A 4 -1.87 9.44 0.87
N TRP A 5 -2.66 8.85 1.75
CA TRP A 5 -4.04 9.26 1.99
C TRP A 5 -4.14 10.37 3.04
N PRO A 6 -4.78 11.52 2.75
CA PRO A 6 -4.82 12.66 3.68
C PRO A 6 -5.48 12.41 5.04
N ARG A 7 -6.37 11.40 5.15
CA ARG A 7 -7.16 11.16 6.37
C ARG A 7 -6.55 10.12 7.31
N CYS A 8 -5.88 9.12 6.76
CA CYS A 8 -5.33 7.98 7.49
C CYS A 8 -3.80 7.96 7.47
N HIS A 9 -3.15 8.83 6.69
CA HIS A 9 -1.69 8.85 6.45
C HIS A 9 -1.13 7.49 5.98
N ALA A 10 -2.00 6.62 5.48
CA ALA A 10 -1.59 5.34 4.92
C ALA A 10 -0.99 5.57 3.53
N LEU A 11 0.06 4.80 3.23
CA LEU A 11 0.71 4.78 1.94
C LEU A 11 0.18 3.58 1.15
N ASP A 12 -0.46 3.85 0.02
CA ASP A 12 -1.04 2.83 -0.84
C ASP A 12 -0.33 2.78 -2.20
N TRP A 13 -0.51 1.67 -2.93
CA TRP A 13 -0.07 1.54 -4.33
C TRP A 13 -1.15 2.06 -5.27
N ILE A 14 -0.78 2.90 -6.24
CA ILE A 14 -1.72 3.43 -7.24
C ILE A 14 -2.38 2.32 -8.06
N ASP A 15 -1.65 1.25 -8.34
CA ASP A 15 -2.16 0.10 -9.08
C ASP A 15 -3.22 -0.69 -8.30
N GLU A 16 -3.30 -0.51 -6.97
CA GLU A 16 -4.32 -1.12 -6.11
C GLU A 16 -5.62 -0.28 -6.01
N LYS A 17 -5.64 0.90 -6.63
CA LYS A 17 -6.83 1.77 -6.61
C LYS A 17 -8.04 1.00 -7.17
N GLN A 18 -9.23 1.39 -6.76
CA GLN A 18 -10.46 0.91 -7.37
C GLN A 18 -10.48 1.29 -8.85
N GLU A 19 -10.89 0.36 -9.70
CA GLU A 19 -11.04 0.55 -11.15
C GLU A 19 -11.85 1.81 -11.48
N ILE A 20 -12.94 2.03 -10.74
CA ILE A 20 -13.87 3.16 -10.93
C ILE A 20 -13.29 4.53 -10.54
N SER A 21 -12.12 4.57 -9.90
CA SER A 21 -11.50 5.81 -9.41
C SER A 21 -10.51 6.38 -10.42
N SER A 22 -10.41 7.71 -10.49
CA SER A 22 -9.47 8.37 -11.40
C SER A 22 -8.04 8.37 -10.83
N LEU A 23 -7.03 8.48 -11.69
CA LEU A 23 -5.64 8.66 -11.25
C LEU A 23 -5.41 10.00 -10.51
N SER A 24 -6.24 11.01 -10.81
CA SER A 24 -6.21 12.30 -10.13
C SER A 24 -6.83 12.26 -8.73
N ASN A 25 -7.78 11.37 -8.50
CA ASN A 25 -8.45 11.17 -7.23
C ASN A 25 -8.67 9.67 -6.96
N PRO A 26 -7.58 8.92 -6.71
CA PRO A 26 -7.65 7.48 -6.53
C PRO A 26 -8.36 7.16 -5.22
N SER A 27 -9.25 6.17 -5.25
CA SER A 27 -9.91 5.63 -4.07
C SER A 27 -9.56 4.16 -3.91
N TRP A 28 -9.30 3.76 -2.67
CA TRP A 28 -9.05 2.38 -2.30
C TRP A 28 -10.22 1.89 -1.42
N GLU A 29 -10.57 0.61 -1.50
CA GLU A 29 -11.66 0.05 -0.66
C GLU A 29 -11.32 0.06 0.83
N SER A 30 -10.03 0.03 1.15
CA SER A 30 -9.52 -0.52 2.40
C SER A 30 -8.91 0.49 3.37
N CYS A 31 -8.58 1.75 3.00
CA CYS A 31 -7.95 2.65 3.99
C CYS A 31 -8.90 2.91 5.17
N CYS A 32 -8.52 2.34 6.33
CA CYS A 32 -9.20 2.43 7.62
C CYS A 32 -10.71 2.17 7.60
N LYS A 33 -11.27 1.43 6.63
CA LYS A 33 -12.74 1.34 6.41
C LYS A 33 -13.42 2.72 6.44
N ARG A 34 -12.84 3.71 5.74
CA ARG A 34 -13.30 5.13 5.77
C ARG A 34 -13.14 5.82 7.14
N GLY A 35 -12.17 5.38 7.95
CA GLY A 35 -11.91 5.90 9.30
C GLY A 35 -12.66 5.17 10.42
N LEU A 36 -13.40 4.09 10.11
CA LEU A 36 -14.14 3.29 11.09
C LEU A 36 -13.26 2.23 11.79
N ALA A 37 -12.07 1.95 11.26
CA ALA A 37 -11.11 1.04 11.86
C ALA A 37 -9.89 1.81 12.36
N GLN A 38 -9.70 1.86 13.67
CA GLN A 38 -8.45 2.27 14.28
C GLN A 38 -7.52 1.06 14.30
N LEU A 39 -6.58 1.00 13.37
CA LEU A 39 -5.52 -0.02 13.37
C LEU A 39 -4.61 0.25 14.57
N GLN A 40 -4.33 -0.79 15.37
CA GLN A 40 -3.30 -0.70 16.39
C GLN A 40 -1.95 -0.49 15.70
N LEU A 41 -1.11 0.37 16.27
CA LEU A 41 0.20 0.63 15.73
C LEU A 41 1.03 -0.66 15.82
N LEU A 42 1.44 -1.19 14.67
CA LEU A 42 2.35 -2.32 14.62
C LEU A 42 3.75 -1.86 15.07
N PRO A 43 4.55 -2.73 15.70
CA PRO A 43 5.94 -2.42 15.98
C PRO A 43 6.67 -2.11 14.67
N ASP A 44 7.66 -1.22 14.75
CA ASP A 44 8.47 -0.85 13.60
C ASP A 44 9.10 -2.09 12.94
N PRO A 45 9.12 -2.17 11.60
CA PRO A 45 9.75 -3.28 10.92
C PRO A 45 11.27 -3.27 11.15
N PRO A 46 11.93 -4.45 11.10
CA PRO A 46 13.37 -4.57 11.05
C PRO A 46 14.02 -3.60 10.06
N GLN A 47 15.16 -3.01 10.42
CA GLN A 47 15.77 -1.92 9.66
C GLN A 47 16.09 -2.29 8.19
N TYR A 48 16.41 -3.55 7.93
CA TYR A 48 16.58 -4.05 6.57
C TYR A 48 15.29 -3.94 5.75
N LEU A 49 14.16 -4.39 6.30
CA LEU A 49 12.86 -4.29 5.65
C LEU A 49 12.44 -2.83 5.46
N LYS A 50 12.69 -1.99 6.46
CA LYS A 50 12.47 -0.54 6.36
C LYS A 50 13.26 0.06 5.19
N GLY A 51 14.54 -0.31 5.06
CA GLY A 51 15.38 0.11 3.95
C GLY A 51 14.83 -0.30 2.58
N LEU A 52 14.37 -1.54 2.43
CA LEU A 52 13.76 -2.02 1.18
C LEU A 52 12.45 -1.29 0.83
N LEU A 53 11.71 -0.81 1.82
CA LEU A 53 10.45 -0.08 1.62
C LEU A 53 10.67 1.42 1.36
N GLU A 54 11.76 2.01 1.83
CA GLU A 54 12.00 3.46 1.73
C GLU A 54 12.89 3.83 0.53
N ARG A 55 13.86 2.99 0.19
CA ARG A 55 14.84 3.29 -0.86
C ARG A 55 14.26 3.08 -2.27
N THR A 56 14.96 3.64 -3.24
CA THR A 56 14.61 3.60 -4.68
C THR A 56 15.71 2.95 -5.53
N ASP A 57 16.63 2.20 -4.92
CA ASP A 57 17.58 1.38 -5.66
C ASP A 57 16.90 0.15 -6.29
N THR A 58 17.59 -0.48 -7.24
CA THR A 58 17.06 -1.61 -8.02
C THR A 58 16.50 -2.74 -7.14
N GLN A 59 17.17 -3.04 -6.02
CA GLN A 59 16.73 -4.10 -5.11
C GLN A 59 15.42 -3.72 -4.42
N SER A 60 15.33 -2.48 -3.95
CA SER A 60 14.17 -1.94 -3.26
C SER A 60 12.96 -1.81 -4.19
N CYS A 61 13.17 -1.38 -5.44
CA CYS A 61 12.12 -1.35 -6.47
C CYS A 61 11.60 -2.77 -6.75
N HIS A 62 12.50 -3.72 -7.03
CA HIS A 62 12.12 -5.11 -7.29
C HIS A 62 11.36 -5.73 -6.10
N PHE A 63 11.77 -5.44 -4.86
CA PHE A 63 11.06 -5.89 -3.67
C PHE A 63 9.63 -5.33 -3.60
N LYS A 64 9.47 -4.02 -3.80
CA LYS A 64 8.15 -3.34 -3.80
C LYS A 64 7.22 -3.87 -4.88
N ASP A 65 7.74 -4.13 -6.08
CA ASP A 65 6.94 -4.64 -7.20
C ASP A 65 6.41 -6.05 -6.89
N ASN A 66 7.26 -6.95 -6.40
CA ASN A 66 6.85 -8.29 -6.00
C ASN A 66 5.85 -8.27 -4.85
N LEU A 67 6.03 -7.36 -3.90
CA LEU A 67 5.10 -7.18 -2.79
C LEU A 67 3.73 -6.70 -3.28
N CYS A 68 3.69 -5.75 -4.21
CA CYS A 68 2.46 -5.26 -4.83
C CYS A 68 1.74 -6.41 -5.57
N LEU A 69 2.45 -7.16 -6.40
CA LEU A 69 1.90 -8.32 -7.12
C LEU A 69 1.32 -9.37 -6.18
N TYR A 70 1.99 -9.64 -5.06
CA TYR A 70 1.49 -10.58 -4.05
C TYR A 70 0.16 -10.11 -3.44
N PHE A 71 0.05 -8.84 -3.05
CA PHE A 71 -1.19 -8.28 -2.48
C PHE A 71 -2.32 -8.22 -3.50
N ILE A 72 -2.01 -7.83 -4.74
CA ILE A 72 -2.95 -7.88 -5.87
C ILE A 72 -3.46 -9.31 -6.06
N GLY A 73 -2.55 -10.30 -6.12
CA GLY A 73 -2.90 -11.71 -6.28
C GLY A 73 -3.77 -12.23 -5.14
N LEU A 74 -3.44 -11.92 -3.88
CA LEU A 74 -4.27 -12.25 -2.73
C LEU A 74 -5.68 -11.68 -2.86
N ARG A 75 -5.81 -10.41 -3.25
CA ARG A 75 -7.13 -9.79 -3.42
C ARG A 75 -7.96 -10.52 -4.47
N TYR A 76 -7.38 -10.86 -5.63
CA TYR A 76 -8.12 -11.59 -6.68
C TYR A 76 -8.43 -13.05 -6.32
N CYS A 77 -7.62 -13.72 -5.49
CA CYS A 77 -7.89 -15.09 -5.06
C CYS A 77 -8.93 -15.19 -3.94
N PHE A 78 -9.18 -14.11 -3.19
CA PHE A 78 -10.10 -14.08 -2.04
C PHE A 78 -11.27 -13.10 -2.21
N ALA A 79 -11.47 -12.51 -3.40
CA ALA A 79 -12.60 -11.64 -3.75
C ALA A 79 -13.80 -12.42 -4.32
#